data_AF-A0A9Q0Z590-F1
#
_entry.id   AF-A0A9Q0Z590-F1
#
_cell.length_a   1.000
_cell.length_b   1.000
_cell.length_c   1.000
_cell.angle_alpha   90.00
_cell.angle_beta   90.00
_cell.angle_gamma   90.00
#
_symmetry.space_group_name_H-M   'P 1'
#
loop_
_entity.id
_entity.type
_entity.pdbx_description
1 polymer ?
#
loop_
_entity_poly.entity_id
_entity_poly.type
_entity_poly.pdbx_seq_one_letter_code
_entity_poly.pdbx_strand_id
1 'polypeptide(L)'
;MGLLYFDQEESGGLSLALQEDSAKTGKVTSAGMYFLCFPVYRLDHTVNSIAAAKDADAAFFKKLDGFQPCEISELKAGNHVFGVYGDNFFKSASYSIEALCAAPFMEEKANLRAVEAEILGKRVEISKFETEYREVLTQFTEMTSRYAQEMQAIDELLRQRNEIHASYTIAPMKRSSSKSRNKGPFRETREDAQVRDKKPSMRDRPKKKKWFNIHLKVDKRKPC
;
A
#
# COMPACT_ATOMS: atom_id res chain seq x y z
N MET A 1 27.55 18.16 9.76
CA MET A 1 27.71 19.14 10.88
C MET A 1 26.47 19.04 11.77
N GLY A 2 26.51 19.44 13.04
CA GLY A 2 25.32 19.41 13.91
C GLY A 2 25.44 20.34 15.11
N LEU A 3 24.30 20.56 15.78
CA LEU A 3 24.16 21.43 16.94
C LEU A 3 23.96 20.58 18.20
N LEU A 4 24.69 20.90 19.26
CA LEU A 4 24.68 20.22 20.54
C LEU A 4 24.28 21.20 21.64
N TYR A 5 23.51 20.73 22.60
CA TYR A 5 23.20 21.43 23.83
C TYR A 5 23.65 20.58 25.02
N PHE A 6 24.28 21.21 25.99
CA PHE A 6 24.83 20.55 27.17
C PHE A 6 24.22 21.09 28.46
N ASP A 7 23.92 20.17 29.37
CA ASP A 7 23.61 20.48 30.76
C ASP A 7 24.90 20.51 31.60
N GLN A 8 24.91 21.38 32.60
CA GLN A 8 25.99 21.44 33.58
C GLN A 8 25.75 20.41 34.68
N GLU A 9 26.71 19.51 34.86
CA GLU A 9 26.67 18.53 35.94
C GLU A 9 27.11 19.14 37.27
N GLU A 10 26.62 18.58 38.39
CA GLU A 10 27.06 18.95 39.75
C GLU A 10 28.56 18.74 39.97
N SER A 11 29.16 17.82 39.21
CA SER A 11 30.60 17.53 39.17
C SER A 11 31.45 18.66 38.55
N GLY A 12 30.81 19.66 37.94
CA GLY A 12 31.44 20.70 37.12
C GLY A 12 31.65 20.29 35.66
N GLY A 13 31.26 19.08 35.27
CA GLY A 13 31.30 18.58 33.89
C GLY A 13 30.14 19.07 33.02
N LEU A 14 30.16 18.67 31.74
CA LEU A 14 29.09 18.91 30.77
C LEU A 14 28.54 17.57 30.28
N SER A 15 27.23 17.37 30.39
CA SER A 15 26.51 16.22 29.84
C SER A 15 25.78 16.63 28.56
N LEU A 16 25.84 15.80 27.52
CA LEU A 16 25.08 16.04 26.29
C LEU A 16 23.59 15.86 26.57
N ALA A 17 22.81 16.92 26.35
CA ALA A 17 21.39 16.95 26.66
C ALA A 17 20.52 16.95 25.40
N LEU A 18 20.93 17.63 24.32
CA LEU A 18 20.26 17.52 23.01
C LEU A 18 21.26 17.52 21.86
N GLN A 19 20.90 16.81 20.79
CA GLN A 19 21.61 16.82 19.52
C GLN A 19 20.64 16.99 18.35
N GLU A 20 20.95 17.95 17.47
CA GLU A 20 20.25 18.19 16.22
C GLU A 20 21.23 18.04 15.06
N ASP A 21 20.96 17.08 14.18
CA ASP A 21 21.74 16.91 12.96
C ASP A 21 21.37 17.98 11.93
N SER A 22 22.37 18.52 11.22
CA SER A 22 22.09 19.51 10.18
C SER A 22 21.36 18.88 8.99
N ALA A 23 20.30 19.54 8.52
CA ALA A 23 19.64 19.21 7.27
C ALA A 23 20.07 20.18 6.16
N LYS A 24 20.02 19.72 4.90
CA LYS A 24 20.32 20.57 3.74
C LYS A 24 19.16 21.54 3.48
N THR A 25 19.44 22.83 3.57
CA THR A 25 18.48 23.92 3.36
C THR A 25 19.00 24.82 2.24
N GLY A 26 18.55 24.56 1.02
CA GLY A 26 19.02 25.27 -0.18
C GLY A 26 20.51 25.04 -0.45
N LYS A 27 21.31 26.10 -0.34
CA LYS A 27 22.77 26.06 -0.59
C LYS A 27 23.60 25.77 0.66
N VAL A 28 23.00 25.82 1.85
CA VAL A 28 23.68 25.63 3.14
C VAL A 28 23.07 24.45 3.89
N THR A 29 23.74 24.02 4.96
CA THR A 29 23.19 23.07 5.92
C THR A 29 22.86 23.82 7.20
N SER A 30 21.69 23.55 7.80
CA SER A 30 21.22 24.22 9.01
C SER A 30 20.68 23.20 10.02
N ALA A 31 20.91 23.47 11.30
CA ALA A 31 20.29 22.78 12.43
C ALA A 31 19.69 23.85 13.36
N GLY A 32 18.63 23.52 14.08
CA GLY A 32 17.96 24.46 14.98
C GLY A 32 17.32 23.75 16.18
N MET A 33 17.38 24.40 17.33
CA MET A 33 16.72 23.96 18.56
C MET A 33 15.70 25.02 18.98
N TYR A 34 14.54 24.57 19.47
CA TYR A 34 13.40 25.43 19.78
C TYR A 34 12.98 25.23 21.24
N PHE A 35 13.11 26.28 22.05
CA PHE A 35 12.74 26.29 23.47
C PHE A 35 11.58 27.25 23.69
N LEU A 36 10.35 26.76 23.51
CA LEU A 36 9.15 27.58 23.42
C LEU A 36 8.22 27.50 24.64
N CYS A 37 8.60 26.82 25.73
CA CYS A 37 7.78 26.64 26.95
C CYS A 37 6.44 25.92 26.68
N PHE A 38 6.40 25.05 25.67
CA PHE A 38 5.35 24.04 25.45
C PHE A 38 5.99 22.85 24.70
N PRO A 39 5.40 21.65 24.78
CA PRO A 39 5.97 20.48 24.12
C PRO A 39 6.08 20.71 22.61
N VAL A 40 7.30 20.71 22.10
CA VAL A 40 7.60 20.70 20.66
C VAL A 40 7.86 19.26 20.26
N TYR A 41 7.52 18.86 19.03
CA TYR A 41 7.67 17.49 18.57
C TYR A 41 8.69 17.38 17.43
N ARG A 42 9.47 16.30 17.46
CA ARG A 42 10.32 15.87 16.35
C ARG A 42 9.71 14.67 15.65
N LEU A 43 9.86 14.64 14.34
CA LEU A 43 9.47 13.50 13.52
C LEU A 43 10.73 12.73 13.12
N ASP A 44 10.95 11.57 13.74
CA ASP A 44 12.01 10.67 13.30
C ASP A 44 11.57 9.92 12.02
N HIS A 45 12.13 10.35 10.90
CA HIS A 45 11.85 9.75 9.59
C HIS A 45 12.47 8.35 9.42
N THR A 46 13.43 7.95 10.26
CA THR A 46 14.06 6.63 10.15
C THR A 46 13.10 5.50 10.51
N VAL A 47 12.23 5.73 11.49
CA VAL A 47 11.14 4.83 11.90
C VAL A 47 10.19 4.53 10.73
N ASN A 48 9.95 5.54 9.88
CA ASN A 48 9.04 5.44 8.74
C ASN A 48 9.67 4.71 7.53
N SER A 49 10.99 4.79 7.37
CA SER A 49 11.71 4.18 6.24
C SER A 49 11.68 2.65 6.29
N ILE A 50 11.77 2.05 7.48
CA ILE A 50 11.72 0.60 7.67
C ILE A 50 10.33 0.03 7.32
N ALA A 51 9.27 0.77 7.64
CA ALA A 51 7.89 0.38 7.32
C ALA A 51 7.63 0.40 5.81
N ALA A 52 8.12 1.43 5.12
CA ALA A 52 7.94 1.62 3.68
C ALA A 52 8.60 0.54 2.81
N ALA A 53 9.65 -0.12 3.30
CA ALA A 53 10.33 -1.18 2.57
C ALA A 53 9.54 -2.50 2.49
N LYS A 54 8.50 -2.67 3.32
CA LYS A 54 7.75 -3.93 3.42
C LYS A 54 6.37 -3.88 2.75
N ASP A 55 5.66 -2.76 2.88
CA ASP A 55 4.29 -2.60 2.42
C ASP A 55 3.92 -1.10 2.33
N ALA A 56 3.29 -0.68 1.23
CA ALA A 56 2.90 0.72 0.99
C ALA A 56 1.81 1.18 1.97
N ASP A 57 0.89 0.28 2.34
CA ASP A 57 -0.18 0.61 3.28
C ASP A 57 0.41 0.78 4.69
N ALA A 58 1.29 -0.14 5.12
CA ALA A 58 2.03 0.00 6.37
C ALA A 58 2.88 1.30 6.43
N ALA A 59 3.44 1.75 5.30
CA ALA A 59 4.17 3.02 5.24
C ALA A 59 3.28 4.22 5.58
N PHE A 60 2.04 4.21 5.09
CA PHE A 60 1.06 5.27 5.37
C PHE A 60 0.63 5.26 6.84
N PHE A 61 0.24 4.09 7.37
CA PHE A 61 -0.25 4.01 8.74
C PHE A 61 0.82 4.35 9.79
N LYS A 62 2.09 4.06 9.49
CA LYS A 62 3.21 4.34 10.40
C LYS A 62 3.82 5.73 10.22
N LYS A 63 3.29 6.57 9.33
CA LYS A 63 3.89 7.87 8.98
C LYS A 63 4.11 8.81 10.17
N LEU A 64 3.33 8.66 11.24
CA LEU A 64 3.43 9.48 12.46
C LEU A 64 3.98 8.70 13.67
N ASP A 65 4.49 7.47 13.50
CA ASP A 65 5.02 6.67 14.62
C ASP A 65 6.24 7.32 15.27
N GLY A 66 7.11 7.92 14.44
CA GLY A 66 8.28 8.67 14.89
C GLY A 66 7.99 10.08 15.41
N PHE A 67 6.71 10.50 15.50
CA PHE A 67 6.35 11.81 16.04
C PHE A 67 6.42 11.78 17.57
N GLN A 68 7.53 12.26 18.12
CA GLN A 68 7.85 12.19 19.54
C GLN A 68 8.12 13.59 20.12
N PRO A 69 7.73 13.85 21.38
CA PRO A 69 8.04 15.11 22.02
C PRO A 69 9.55 15.27 22.20
N CYS A 70 10.06 16.48 21.97
CA CYS A 70 11.42 16.86 22.31
C CYS A 70 11.62 16.77 23.82
N GLU A 71 12.78 16.26 24.24
CA GLU A 71 13.11 16.08 25.66
C GLU A 71 13.16 17.41 26.42
N ILE A 72 13.57 18.48 25.75
CA ILE A 72 13.66 19.83 26.32
C ILE A 72 12.81 20.78 25.49
N SER A 73 11.87 21.42 26.16
CA SER A 73 10.96 22.43 25.57
C SER A 73 11.22 23.84 26.10
N GLU A 74 12.06 24.00 27.11
CA GLU A 74 12.33 25.28 27.78
C GLU A 74 13.77 25.32 28.31
N LEU A 75 14.38 26.49 28.21
CA LEU A 75 15.66 26.80 28.85
C LEU A 75 15.41 27.43 30.22
N LYS A 76 16.01 26.88 31.26
CA LYS A 76 15.99 27.47 32.61
C LYS A 76 16.79 28.76 32.64
N ALA A 77 16.44 29.70 33.51
CA ALA A 77 17.30 30.87 33.71
C ALA A 77 18.71 30.44 34.13
N GLY A 78 19.73 30.89 33.40
CA GLY A 78 21.12 30.54 33.67
C GLY A 78 22.02 30.61 32.46
N ASN A 79 23.24 30.12 32.63
CA ASN A 79 24.19 29.97 31.54
C ASN A 79 23.94 28.65 30.82
N HIS A 80 24.00 28.69 29.49
CA HIS A 80 23.79 27.53 28.64
C HIS A 80 24.98 27.33 27.71
N VAL A 81 25.34 26.07 27.49
CA VAL A 81 26.45 25.71 26.63
C VAL A 81 25.93 25.04 25.37
N PHE A 82 26.22 25.64 24.23
CA PHE A 82 25.92 25.10 22.91
C PHE A 82 27.24 24.79 22.19
N GLY A 83 27.27 23.67 21.48
CA GLY A 83 28.41 23.24 20.68
C GLY A 83 28.01 23.01 19.22
N VAL A 84 28.94 23.21 18.31
CA VAL A 84 28.78 22.84 16.90
C VAL A 84 29.89 21.87 16.53
N TYR A 85 29.53 20.73 15.94
CA TYR A 85 30.50 19.73 15.49
C TYR A 85 30.45 19.56 13.97
N GLY A 86 31.63 19.42 13.36
CA GLY A 86 31.79 19.05 11.96
C GLY A 86 31.86 17.53 11.78
N ASP A 87 31.52 17.07 10.58
CA ASP A 87 31.74 15.69 10.13
C ASP A 87 33.18 15.44 9.62
N ASN A 88 33.97 16.51 9.46
CA ASN A 88 35.37 16.46 9.05
C ASN A 88 36.31 16.80 10.21
N PHE A 89 37.10 15.82 10.64
CA PHE A 89 38.15 16.01 11.67
C PHE A 89 39.36 16.81 11.15
N PHE A 90 39.63 16.76 9.84
CA PHE A 90 40.83 17.35 9.25
C PHE A 90 40.63 18.79 8.73
N LYS A 91 39.38 19.25 8.65
CA LYS A 91 39.05 20.56 8.08
C LYS A 91 38.11 21.30 9.00
N SER A 92 38.49 22.53 9.34
CA SER A 92 37.62 23.44 10.08
C SER A 92 36.39 23.77 9.23
N ALA A 93 35.23 23.69 9.87
CA ALA A 93 33.97 24.05 9.24
C ALA A 93 33.68 25.53 9.52
N SER A 94 33.17 26.24 8.51
CA SER A 94 32.67 27.60 8.67
C SER A 94 31.22 27.54 9.15
N TYR A 95 30.89 28.24 10.22
CA TYR A 95 29.55 28.26 10.79
C TYR A 95 29.19 29.63 11.39
N SER A 96 27.88 29.87 11.50
CA SER A 96 27.29 31.00 12.20
C SER A 96 26.24 30.45 13.17
N ILE A 97 26.20 31.01 14.39
CA ILE A 97 25.17 30.69 15.39
C ILE A 97 24.37 31.94 15.66
N GLU A 98 23.04 31.81 15.64
CA GLU A 98 22.13 32.90 15.96
C GLU A 98 21.19 32.44 17.08
N ALA A 99 20.98 33.33 18.05
CA ALA A 99 20.01 33.13 19.13
C ALA A 99 18.89 34.15 18.95
N LEU A 100 17.67 33.66 18.70
CA LEU A 100 16.50 34.49 18.47
C LEU A 100 15.55 34.39 19.65
N CYS A 101 15.08 35.53 20.14
CA CYS A 101 14.04 35.56 21.17
C CYS A 101 12.69 35.24 20.54
N ALA A 102 11.95 34.28 21.10
CA ALA A 102 10.62 33.93 20.62
C ALA A 102 9.53 34.95 21.00
N ALA A 103 9.81 35.91 21.89
CA ALA A 103 8.82 36.86 22.40
C ALA A 103 8.09 37.70 21.32
N PRO A 104 8.72 38.12 20.20
CA PRO A 104 8.02 38.83 19.13
C PRO A 104 7.08 37.94 18.30
N PHE A 105 7.21 36.61 18.37
CA PHE A 105 6.54 35.65 17.49
C PHE A 105 5.35 34.96 18.18
N MET A 106 4.49 35.75 18.85
CA MET A 106 3.40 35.20 19.67
C MET A 106 2.35 34.45 18.84
N GLU A 107 2.05 34.94 17.64
CA GLU A 107 1.07 34.33 16.74
C GLU A 107 1.60 33.01 16.16
N GLU A 108 2.83 33.01 15.66
CA GLU A 108 3.50 31.83 15.12
C GLU A 108 3.63 30.75 16.20
N LYS A 109 3.92 31.16 17.43
CA LYS A 109 3.98 30.26 18.60
C LYS A 109 2.63 29.59 18.87
N ALA A 110 1.53 30.34 18.81
CA ALA A 110 0.19 29.80 18.99
C ALA A 110 -0.21 28.86 17.83
N ASN A 111 0.13 29.25 16.60
CA ASN A 111 -0.11 28.45 15.41
C ASN A 111 0.65 27.13 15.44
N LEU A 112 1.94 27.14 15.82
CA LEU A 112 2.74 25.94 15.95
C LEU A 112 2.12 24.97 16.96
N ARG A 113 1.72 25.46 18.14
CA ARG A 113 1.05 24.65 19.15
C ARG A 113 -0.25 24.04 18.64
N ALA A 114 -1.04 24.79 17.87
CA ALA A 114 -2.27 24.30 17.27
C ALA A 114 -2.00 23.19 16.23
N VAL A 115 -1.01 23.39 15.36
CA VAL A 115 -0.60 22.39 14.36
C VAL A 115 -0.08 21.11 15.03
N GLU A 116 0.74 21.23 16.07
CA GLU A 116 1.22 20.06 16.81
C GLU A 116 0.08 19.27 17.46
N ALA A 117 -0.91 19.96 18.04
CA ALA A 117 -2.12 19.32 18.56
C ALA A 117 -2.93 18.62 17.47
N GLU A 118 -3.04 19.22 16.28
CA GLU A 118 -3.71 18.61 15.13
C GLU A 118 -2.97 17.35 14.65
N ILE A 119 -1.64 17.38 14.56
CA ILE A 119 -0.83 16.21 14.18
C ILE A 119 -1.02 15.06 15.18
N LEU A 120 -1.08 15.35 16.48
CA LEU A 120 -1.38 14.34 17.50
C LEU A 120 -2.79 13.77 17.34
N GLY A 121 -3.78 14.61 17.05
CA GLY A 121 -5.13 14.16 16.71
C GLY A 121 -5.12 13.21 15.51
N LYS A 122 -4.41 13.59 14.44
CA LYS A 122 -4.26 12.77 13.23
C LYS A 122 -3.56 11.44 13.51
N ARG A 123 -2.59 11.39 14.42
CA ARG A 123 -1.95 10.13 14.82
C ARG A 123 -2.95 9.13 15.40
N VAL A 124 -3.85 9.60 16.26
CA VAL A 124 -4.92 8.76 16.84
C VAL A 124 -5.91 8.33 15.76
N GLU A 125 -6.32 9.25 14.89
CA GLU A 125 -7.23 8.94 13.77
C GLU A 125 -6.65 7.88 12.82
N ILE A 126 -5.37 8.00 12.46
CA ILE A 126 -4.68 7.05 11.57
C ILE A 126 -4.62 5.66 12.22
N SER A 127 -4.32 5.57 13.52
CA SER A 127 -4.27 4.29 14.23
C SER A 127 -5.63 3.59 14.28
N LYS A 128 -6.71 4.36 14.50
CA LYS A 128 -8.07 3.82 14.43
C LYS A 128 -8.41 3.35 13.01
N PHE A 129 -8.10 4.17 12.02
CA PHE A 129 -8.34 3.85 10.61
C PHE A 129 -7.56 2.61 10.15
N GLU A 130 -6.33 2.40 10.62
CA GLU A 130 -5.55 1.17 10.34
C GLU A 130 -6.30 -0.10 10.74
N THR A 131 -6.94 -0.05 11.91
CA THR A 131 -7.68 -1.20 12.44
C THR A 131 -8.87 -1.54 11.56
N GLU A 132 -9.70 -0.54 11.25
CA GLU A 132 -10.87 -0.69 10.36
C GLU A 132 -10.46 -1.14 8.95
N TYR A 133 -9.37 -0.57 8.41
CA TYR A 133 -8.83 -0.95 7.11
C TYR A 133 -8.44 -2.42 7.06
N ARG A 134 -7.72 -2.92 8.07
CA ARG A 134 -7.29 -4.33 8.14
C ARG A 134 -8.45 -5.30 8.27
N GLU A 135 -9.49 -4.93 9.01
CA GLU A 135 -10.71 -5.73 9.12
C GLU A 135 -11.41 -5.88 7.76
N VAL A 136 -11.63 -4.76 7.06
CA VAL A 136 -12.25 -4.77 5.73
C VAL A 136 -11.39 -5.53 4.72
N LEU A 137 -10.07 -5.36 4.76
CA LEU A 137 -9.14 -6.08 3.88
C LEU A 137 -9.21 -7.60 4.11
N THR A 138 -9.36 -8.02 5.37
CA THR A 138 -9.52 -9.43 5.72
C THR A 138 -10.82 -9.99 5.14
N GLN A 139 -11.95 -9.31 5.33
CA GLN A 139 -13.25 -9.72 4.79
C GLN A 139 -13.25 -9.77 3.25
N PHE A 140 -12.64 -8.78 2.60
CA PHE A 140 -12.49 -8.75 1.15
C PHE A 140 -11.66 -9.93 0.63
N THR A 141 -10.57 -10.25 1.33
CA THR A 141 -9.69 -11.39 0.98
C THR A 141 -10.43 -12.72 1.14
N GLU A 142 -11.19 -12.88 2.22
CA GLU A 142 -12.01 -14.07 2.45
C GLU A 142 -13.08 -14.23 1.36
N MET A 143 -13.81 -13.16 1.05
CA MET A 143 -14.86 -13.18 0.03
C MET A 143 -14.30 -13.49 -1.37
N THR A 144 -13.12 -12.94 -1.69
CA THR A 144 -12.41 -13.22 -2.94
C THR A 144 -11.97 -14.68 -3.03
N SER A 145 -11.47 -15.25 -1.93
CA SER A 145 -11.12 -16.67 -1.83
C SER A 145 -12.35 -17.56 -2.05
N ARG A 146 -13.46 -17.26 -1.35
CA ARG A 146 -14.72 -18.01 -1.49
C ARG A 146 -15.27 -17.96 -2.91
N TYR A 147 -15.26 -16.78 -3.55
CA TYR A 147 -15.66 -16.65 -4.95
C TYR A 147 -14.82 -17.53 -5.90
N ALA A 148 -13.50 -17.59 -5.69
CA ALA A 148 -12.62 -18.45 -6.49
C ALA A 148 -12.93 -19.94 -6.30
N GLN A 149 -13.22 -20.36 -5.07
CA GLN A 149 -13.62 -21.73 -4.75
C GLN A 149 -14.96 -22.11 -5.40
N GLU A 150 -15.96 -21.24 -5.27
CA GLU A 150 -17.29 -21.44 -5.90
C GLU A 150 -17.17 -21.55 -7.43
N MET A 151 -16.35 -20.71 -8.05
CA MET A 151 -16.10 -20.77 -9.50
C MET A 151 -15.49 -22.12 -9.90
N GLN A 152 -14.50 -22.62 -9.15
CA GLN A 152 -13.89 -23.94 -9.40
C GLN A 152 -14.89 -25.08 -9.20
N ALA A 153 -15.71 -25.02 -8.14
CA ALA A 153 -16.74 -26.02 -7.87
C ALA A 153 -17.76 -26.10 -9.02
N ILE A 154 -18.20 -24.95 -9.53
CA ILE A 154 -19.11 -24.89 -10.68
C ILE A 154 -18.45 -25.48 -11.93
N ASP A 155 -17.19 -25.13 -12.22
CA ASP A 155 -16.47 -25.66 -13.39
C ASP A 155 -16.32 -27.19 -13.32
N GLU A 156 -16.06 -27.76 -12.14
CA GLU A 156 -15.98 -29.21 -11.93
C GLU A 156 -17.34 -29.89 -12.10
N LEU A 157 -18.42 -29.32 -11.56
CA LEU A 157 -19.78 -29.86 -11.76
C LEU A 157 -20.16 -29.86 -13.23
N LEU A 158 -19.82 -28.80 -13.98
CA LEU A 158 -20.05 -28.73 -15.42
C LEU A 158 -19.22 -29.77 -16.18
N ARG A 159 -17.98 -30.03 -15.76
CA ARG A 159 -17.13 -31.09 -16.33
C ARG A 159 -17.75 -32.47 -16.12
N GLN A 160 -18.13 -32.80 -14.89
CA GLN A 160 -18.78 -34.07 -14.55
C GLN A 160 -20.07 -34.30 -15.33
N ARG A 161 -20.92 -33.27 -15.43
CA ARG A 161 -22.14 -33.32 -16.27
C ARG A 161 -21.81 -33.69 -17.73
N ASN A 162 -20.81 -33.04 -18.32
CA ASN A 162 -20.43 -33.29 -19.71
C ASN A 162 -19.88 -34.69 -19.93
N GLU A 163 -19.14 -35.23 -18.95
CA GLU A 163 -18.63 -36.60 -18.96
C GLU A 163 -19.77 -37.63 -18.91
N ILE A 164 -20.77 -37.41 -18.04
CA ILE A 164 -21.99 -38.22 -17.98
C ILE A 164 -22.73 -38.18 -19.33
N HIS A 165 -22.91 -36.99 -19.92
CA HIS A 165 -23.55 -36.85 -21.23
C HIS A 165 -22.79 -37.60 -22.35
N ALA A 166 -21.47 -37.55 -22.34
CA ALA A 166 -20.63 -38.25 -23.31
C ALA A 166 -20.80 -39.77 -23.20
N SER A 167 -20.96 -40.32 -21.99
CA SER A 167 -21.15 -41.76 -21.77
C SER A 167 -22.37 -42.34 -22.51
N TYR A 168 -23.48 -41.59 -22.59
CA TYR A 168 -24.68 -41.99 -23.34
C TYR A 168 -24.50 -41.91 -24.86
N THR A 169 -23.54 -41.12 -25.33
CA THR A 169 -23.32 -40.87 -26.76
C THR A 169 -22.28 -41.84 -27.36
N ILE A 170 -21.41 -42.44 -26.53
CA ILE A 170 -20.34 -43.36 -26.95
C ILE A 170 -20.83 -44.82 -27.08
N ALA A 171 -22.06 -45.14 -26.66
CA ALA A 171 -22.64 -46.46 -26.92
C ALA A 171 -22.73 -46.70 -28.43
N PRO A 172 -22.11 -47.76 -29.00
CA PRO A 172 -22.26 -48.05 -30.41
C PRO A 172 -23.73 -48.39 -30.62
N MET A 173 -24.45 -47.53 -31.35
CA MET A 173 -25.73 -47.90 -31.94
C MET A 173 -25.52 -49.23 -32.66
N LYS A 174 -26.01 -50.33 -32.08
CA LYS A 174 -26.22 -51.58 -32.80
C LYS A 174 -27.26 -51.28 -33.87
N ARG A 175 -26.81 -50.75 -35.01
CA ARG A 175 -27.60 -50.71 -36.23
C ARG A 175 -27.77 -52.16 -36.66
N SER A 176 -28.90 -52.74 -36.28
CA SER A 176 -29.38 -54.00 -36.80
C SER A 176 -29.23 -53.99 -38.31
N SER A 177 -28.32 -54.82 -38.83
CA SER A 177 -28.13 -55.00 -40.27
C SER A 177 -29.32 -55.79 -40.82
N SER A 178 -30.37 -55.11 -41.28
CA SER A 178 -31.38 -55.75 -42.13
C SER A 178 -30.91 -55.72 -43.58
N LYS A 179 -30.39 -56.87 -44.00
CA LYS A 179 -29.99 -57.23 -45.36
C LYS A 179 -31.25 -57.49 -46.18
N SER A 180 -31.57 -56.69 -47.19
CA SER A 180 -32.48 -57.11 -48.26
C SER A 180 -31.99 -56.67 -49.64
N ARG A 181 -31.61 -57.67 -50.44
CA ARG A 181 -31.35 -57.60 -51.88
C ARG A 181 -32.69 -57.48 -52.63
N ASN A 182 -32.76 -56.61 -53.63
CA ASN A 182 -33.33 -56.80 -54.98
C ASN A 182 -33.30 -55.43 -55.70
N LYS A 183 -32.53 -55.18 -56.77
CA LYS A 183 -32.50 -55.67 -58.17
C LYS A 183 -33.35 -54.80 -59.13
N GLY A 184 -32.70 -53.81 -59.74
CA GLY A 184 -32.95 -53.32 -61.12
C GLY A 184 -33.93 -52.16 -61.31
N PRO A 185 -33.98 -51.57 -62.52
CA PRO A 185 -33.32 -50.29 -62.84
C PRO A 185 -34.29 -49.23 -63.41
N PHE A 186 -33.79 -48.01 -63.70
CA PHE A 186 -34.13 -47.18 -64.89
C PHE A 186 -34.43 -45.67 -64.64
N ARG A 187 -33.72 -44.87 -65.46
CA ARG A 187 -33.90 -43.51 -65.99
C ARG A 187 -34.06 -42.24 -65.13
N GLU A 188 -33.15 -41.33 -65.46
CA GLU A 188 -33.20 -39.86 -65.46
C GLU A 188 -34.58 -39.28 -65.81
N THR A 189 -34.96 -38.17 -65.17
CA THR A 189 -35.30 -36.87 -65.83
C THR A 189 -35.46 -35.79 -64.75
N ARG A 190 -35.14 -34.57 -65.18
CA ARG A 190 -34.99 -33.30 -64.48
C ARG A 190 -36.27 -32.75 -63.82
N GLU A 191 -36.00 -31.67 -63.07
CA GLU A 191 -36.72 -30.39 -63.00
C GLU A 191 -37.35 -30.01 -61.64
N ASP A 192 -36.70 -28.98 -61.07
CA ASP A 192 -37.25 -27.82 -60.37
C ASP A 192 -38.67 -27.90 -59.80
N ALA A 193 -38.79 -27.69 -58.49
CA ALA A 193 -39.32 -26.43 -57.97
C ALA A 193 -39.23 -26.40 -56.44
N GLN A 194 -38.53 -25.36 -55.97
CA GLN A 194 -38.78 -24.54 -54.78
C GLN A 194 -39.85 -25.02 -53.77
N VAL A 195 -39.50 -24.97 -52.47
CA VAL A 195 -39.89 -23.89 -51.54
C VAL A 195 -39.59 -24.34 -50.10
N ARG A 196 -38.53 -23.74 -49.53
CA ARG A 196 -38.51 -23.07 -48.21
C ARG A 196 -38.89 -23.90 -46.97
N ASP A 197 -37.91 -24.12 -46.08
CA ASP A 197 -37.85 -23.34 -44.83
C ASP A 197 -36.55 -23.57 -44.00
N LYS A 198 -35.89 -22.44 -43.71
CA LYS A 198 -35.23 -22.04 -42.45
C LYS A 198 -34.07 -22.88 -41.88
N LYS A 199 -32.85 -22.44 -42.23
CA LYS A 199 -31.74 -22.31 -41.27
C LYS A 199 -31.98 -21.09 -40.36
N PRO A 200 -31.58 -21.16 -39.09
CA PRO A 200 -30.87 -20.04 -38.48
C PRO A 200 -29.45 -20.44 -38.10
N SER A 201 -28.56 -19.53 -38.47
CA SER A 201 -27.14 -19.47 -38.16
C SER A 201 -26.91 -19.49 -36.64
N MET A 202 -26.10 -20.44 -36.17
CA MET A 202 -25.49 -20.44 -34.84
C MET A 202 -24.57 -19.23 -34.69
N ARG A 203 -25.11 -18.11 -34.23
CA ARG A 203 -24.30 -17.00 -33.74
C ARG A 203 -24.97 -16.40 -32.53
N ASP A 204 -24.69 -16.97 -31.36
CA ASP A 204 -24.65 -16.21 -30.11
C ASP A 204 -23.79 -16.93 -29.07
N ARG A 205 -22.50 -16.58 -29.04
CA ARG A 205 -21.67 -16.71 -27.85
C ARG A 205 -21.99 -15.50 -26.97
N PRO A 206 -22.57 -15.67 -25.76
CA PRO A 206 -22.59 -14.57 -24.82
C PRO A 206 -21.16 -14.33 -24.35
N LYS A 207 -20.56 -13.24 -24.84
CA LYS A 207 -19.31 -12.70 -24.33
C LYS A 207 -19.51 -12.38 -22.85
N LYS A 208 -18.98 -13.22 -21.96
CA LYS A 208 -18.82 -12.90 -20.53
C LYS A 208 -18.02 -11.60 -20.46
N LYS A 209 -18.69 -10.47 -20.23
CA LYS A 209 -18.02 -9.20 -19.94
C LYS A 209 -17.35 -9.39 -18.58
N LYS A 210 -16.02 -9.55 -18.59
CA LYS A 210 -15.17 -9.45 -17.41
C LYS A 210 -15.28 -8.02 -16.89
N TRP A 211 -16.22 -7.79 -15.98
CA TRP A 211 -16.14 -6.65 -15.09
C TRP A 211 -15.08 -7.01 -14.04
N PHE A 212 -14.28 -6.03 -13.62
CA PHE A 212 -13.08 -6.15 -12.75
C PHE A 212 -11.78 -6.58 -13.47
N ASN A 213 -11.26 -5.69 -14.31
CA ASN A 213 -9.81 -5.57 -14.48
C ASN A 213 -9.28 -4.65 -13.37
N ILE A 214 -9.03 -5.20 -12.19
CA ILE A 214 -8.14 -4.59 -11.20
C ILE A 214 -6.84 -5.36 -11.30
N HIS A 215 -5.88 -4.81 -12.03
CA HIS A 215 -4.50 -5.32 -12.04
C HIS A 215 -3.81 -4.89 -10.75
N LEU A 216 -4.05 -5.61 -9.65
CA LEU A 216 -3.09 -5.60 -8.56
C LEU A 216 -1.94 -6.52 -9.00
N LYS A 217 -0.80 -5.93 -9.32
CA LYS A 217 0.45 -6.67 -9.49
C LYS A 217 0.83 -7.29 -8.15
N VAL A 218 0.29 -8.46 -7.85
CA VAL A 218 0.86 -9.35 -6.84
C VAL A 218 2.16 -9.86 -7.43
N ASP A 219 3.28 -9.25 -7.02
CA ASP A 219 4.60 -9.76 -7.31
C ASP A 219 4.71 -11.16 -6.73
N LYS A 220 4.84 -12.14 -7.63
CA LYS A 220 5.13 -13.53 -7.30
C LYS A 220 6.53 -13.60 -6.70
N ARG A 221 6.64 -13.53 -5.37
CA ARG A 221 7.82 -14.05 -4.68
C ARG A 221 7.81 -15.57 -4.81
N LYS A 222 8.81 -16.12 -5.49
CA LYS A 222 9.10 -17.56 -5.52
C LYS A 222 9.67 -17.98 -4.16
N PRO A 223 9.33 -19.16 -3.63
CA PRO A 223 10.03 -19.74 -2.51
C PRO A 223 11.34 -20.39 -3.01
N CYS A 224 12.46 -19.95 -2.46
CA CYS A 224 13.68 -20.73 -2.23
C CYS A 224 14.29 -20.22 -0.93
#